data_AF-A0A7E4VBB8-F1
#
_entry.id   AF-A0A7E4VBB8-F1
#
_cell.length_a   1.000
_cell.length_b   1.000
_cell.length_c   1.000
_cell.angle_alpha   90.00
_cell.angle_beta   90.00
_cell.angle_gamma   90.00
#
_symmetry.space_group_name_H-M   'P 1'
#
loop_
_entity.id
_entity.type
_entity.pdbx_description
1 polymer ?
#
loop_
_entity_poly.entity_id
_entity_poly.type
_entity_poly.pdbx_seq_one_letter_code
_entity_poly.pdbx_strand_id
1 'polypeptide(L)'
;MLFAIWYDNFVLLLYIVVVPVQFVYRYLFIVKNVSVTKAMHMLMLFIALGCCGLTAVASYLTIKDTQEYMEEFREILTSDPTYEDFTNIHMVITSIHNPWMILLVVIYFTLVTISTFLIIYTSHAVWKCTRNLVSKAAREAHAQVTRILILQVSTPVLLCFVPLIIYAVKVVFNLGPSIIPILIYPFISVVPIVNSILVICFMKSYREFFMSLFHSCFKLNFNGKTQVTVIQTTNLNKS
;
A
#
# COMPACT_ATOMS: atom_id res chain seq x y z
N MET A 1 -12.38 -2.05 16.07
CA MET A 1 -12.88 -1.87 14.69
C MET A 1 -12.42 -0.55 14.05
N LEU A 2 -12.82 0.61 14.58
CA LEU A 2 -12.46 1.90 13.95
C LEU A 2 -10.95 2.12 13.78
N PHE A 3 -10.13 1.61 14.70
CA PHE A 3 -8.67 1.60 14.57
C PHE A 3 -8.18 0.80 13.35
N ALA A 4 -8.80 -0.34 13.05
CA ALA A 4 -8.44 -1.16 11.88
C ALA A 4 -8.77 -0.41 10.58
N ILE A 5 -9.94 0.22 10.51
CA ILE A 5 -10.34 1.06 9.37
C ILE A 5 -9.36 2.24 9.19
N TRP A 6 -8.98 2.91 10.28
CA TRP A 6 -7.99 3.97 10.23
C TRP A 6 -6.63 3.45 9.72
N TYR A 7 -6.18 2.31 10.23
CA TYR A 7 -4.93 1.68 9.83
C TYR A 7 -4.93 1.27 8.36
N ASP A 8 -5.97 0.59 7.88
CA ASP A 8 -6.11 0.17 6.49
C ASP A 8 -6.12 1.36 5.53
N ASN A 9 -6.85 2.43 5.88
CA ASN A 9 -6.84 3.67 5.10
C ASN A 9 -5.46 4.32 5.10
N PHE A 10 -4.80 4.39 6.25
CA PHE A 10 -3.44 4.94 6.36
C PHE A 10 -2.45 4.16 5.49
N VAL A 11 -2.47 2.82 5.56
CA VAL A 11 -1.60 1.95 4.77
C VAL A 11 -1.87 2.10 3.27
N LEU A 12 -3.14 2.13 2.87
CA LEU A 12 -3.54 2.33 1.46
C LEU A 12 -3.05 3.69 0.93
N LEU A 13 -3.26 4.77 1.69
CA LEU A 13 -2.79 6.11 1.35
C LEU A 13 -1.27 6.18 1.24
N LEU A 14 -0.57 5.51 2.16
CA LEU A 14 0.88 5.44 2.16
C LEU A 14 1.39 4.85 0.84
N TYR A 15 0.76 3.79 0.31
CA TYR A 15 1.09 3.27 -1.01
C TYR A 15 0.81 4.25 -2.14
N ILE A 16 -0.35 4.90 -2.12
CA ILE A 16 -0.76 5.85 -3.15
C ILE A 16 0.22 7.02 -3.22
N VAL A 17 0.69 7.54 -2.09
CA VAL A 17 1.51 8.76 -2.05
C VAL A 17 3.02 8.48 -2.08
N VAL A 18 3.51 7.47 -1.35
CA VAL A 18 4.96 7.23 -1.22
C VAL A 18 5.56 6.72 -2.54
N VAL A 19 4.86 5.87 -3.29
CA VAL A 19 5.40 5.31 -4.54
C VAL A 19 5.64 6.40 -5.60
N PRO A 20 4.70 7.31 -5.90
CA PRO A 20 4.98 8.47 -6.76
C PRO A 20 6.14 9.33 -6.29
N VAL A 21 6.29 9.56 -4.97
CA VAL A 21 7.41 10.35 -4.42
C VAL A 21 8.76 9.70 -4.76
N GLN A 22 8.86 8.37 -4.69
CA GLN A 22 10.07 7.65 -5.10
C GLN A 22 10.37 7.83 -6.59
N PHE A 23 9.34 7.85 -7.44
CA PHE A 23 9.47 8.08 -8.86
C PHE A 23 9.88 9.52 -9.21
N VAL A 24 9.29 10.51 -8.55
CA VAL A 24 9.66 11.92 -8.68
C VAL A 24 11.10 12.12 -8.25
N TYR A 25 11.52 11.52 -7.13
CA TYR A 25 12.92 11.54 -6.69
C TYR A 25 13.87 11.00 -7.77
N ARG A 26 13.57 9.82 -8.35
CA ARG A 26 14.38 9.24 -9.44
C ARG A 26 14.39 10.12 -10.67
N TYR A 27 13.26 10.73 -11.03
CA TYR A 27 13.16 11.65 -12.16
C TYR A 27 14.05 12.89 -11.96
N LEU A 28 13.98 13.52 -10.78
CA LEU A 28 14.77 14.71 -10.45
C LEU A 28 16.28 14.39 -10.51
N PHE A 29 16.68 13.24 -9.98
CA PHE A 29 18.07 12.81 -9.95
C PHE A 29 18.59 12.41 -11.34
N ILE A 30 17.88 11.54 -12.08
CA ILE A 30 18.37 10.94 -13.34
C ILE A 30 18.13 11.85 -14.54
N VAL A 31 16.96 12.49 -14.63
CA VAL A 31 16.54 13.24 -15.83
C VAL A 31 16.90 14.71 -15.70
N LYS A 32 16.66 15.30 -14.52
CA LYS A 32 16.92 16.74 -14.30
C LYS A 32 18.31 17.03 -13.73
N ASN A 33 19.06 16.00 -13.34
CA ASN A 33 20.38 16.13 -12.71
C ASN A 33 20.37 17.09 -11.51
N VAL A 34 19.24 17.14 -10.79
CA VAL A 34 19.11 17.95 -9.57
C VAL A 34 19.72 17.16 -8.42
N SER A 35 20.61 17.80 -7.66
CA SER A 35 21.24 17.23 -6.47
C SER A 35 20.23 17.16 -5.31
N VAL A 36 19.27 16.25 -5.40
CA VAL A 36 18.33 16.00 -4.32
C VAL A 36 19.07 15.31 -3.18
N THR A 37 19.37 16.07 -2.12
CA THR A 37 20.05 15.53 -0.95
C THR A 37 19.16 14.50 -0.24
N LYS A 38 19.78 13.59 0.52
CA LYS A 38 19.04 12.62 1.36
C LYS A 38 18.06 13.33 2.29
N ALA A 39 18.44 14.49 2.83
CA ALA A 39 17.59 15.31 3.68
C ALA A 39 16.31 15.78 2.96
N MET A 40 16.42 16.26 1.71
CA MET A 40 15.24 16.65 0.92
C MET A 40 14.33 15.45 0.62
N HIS A 41 14.90 14.29 0.31
CA HIS A 41 14.11 13.08 0.11
C HIS A 41 13.37 12.65 1.38
N MET A 42 14.05 12.65 2.52
CA MET A 42 13.44 12.37 3.82
C MET A 42 12.33 13.37 4.14
N LEU A 43 12.55 14.66 3.88
CA LEU A 43 11.54 15.70 4.08
C LEU A 43 10.29 15.44 3.23
N MET A 44 10.45 15.11 1.94
CA MET A 44 9.31 14.74 1.07
C MET A 44 8.54 13.53 1.62
N LEU A 45 9.25 12.52 2.14
CA LEU A 45 8.62 11.35 2.76
C LEU A 45 7.89 11.70 4.06
N PHE A 46 8.45 12.55 4.91
CA PHE A 46 7.79 13.01 6.13
C PHE A 46 6.53 13.83 5.84
N ILE A 47 6.58 14.70 4.84
CA ILE A 47 5.40 15.45 4.39
C ILE A 47 4.33 14.47 3.87
N ALA A 48 4.70 13.52 3.02
CA ALA A 48 3.79 12.49 2.52
C ALA A 48 3.14 11.67 3.65
N LEU A 49 3.94 11.23 4.64
CA LEU A 49 3.44 10.50 5.81
C LEU A 49 2.48 11.35 6.66
N GLY A 50 2.81 12.62 6.88
CA GLY A 50 1.96 13.57 7.58
C GLY A 50 0.61 13.76 6.88
N CYS A 51 0.62 13.96 5.56
CA CYS A 51 -0.60 14.04 4.74
C CYS A 51 -1.44 12.75 4.84
N CYS A 52 -0.81 11.57 4.72
CA CYS A 52 -1.52 10.29 4.84
C CYS A 52 -2.16 10.14 6.23
N GLY A 53 -1.43 10.51 7.29
CA GLY A 53 -1.94 10.48 8.67
C GLY A 53 -3.14 11.40 8.86
N LEU A 54 -3.06 12.65 8.37
CA LEU A 54 -4.16 13.62 8.45
C LEU A 54 -5.40 13.15 7.68
N THR A 55 -5.23 12.65 6.45
CA THR A 55 -6.35 12.11 5.66
C THR A 55 -6.96 10.85 6.29
N ALA A 56 -6.15 9.99 6.90
CA ALA A 56 -6.66 8.82 7.63
C ALA A 56 -7.46 9.24 8.88
N VAL A 57 -7.00 10.25 9.63
CA VAL A 57 -7.75 10.81 10.76
C VAL A 57 -9.06 11.45 10.28
N ALA A 58 -9.04 12.23 9.20
CA ALA A 58 -10.26 12.79 8.61
C ALA A 58 -11.25 11.69 8.21
N SER A 59 -10.76 10.62 7.55
CA SER A 59 -11.56 9.45 7.19
C SER A 59 -12.19 8.81 8.43
N TYR A 60 -11.42 8.64 9.51
CA TYR A 60 -11.91 8.10 10.77
C TYR A 60 -13.03 8.96 11.38
N LEU A 61 -12.86 10.28 11.41
CA LEU A 61 -13.86 11.20 11.96
C LEU A 61 -15.16 11.16 11.15
N THR A 62 -15.09 11.16 9.82
CA THR A 62 -16.26 11.06 8.94
C THR A 62 -16.99 9.73 9.09
N ILE A 63 -16.24 8.63 9.25
CA ILE A 63 -16.84 7.29 9.44
C ILE A 63 -17.50 7.17 10.82
N LYS A 64 -16.87 7.71 11.87
CA LYS A 64 -17.42 7.69 13.23
C LYS A 64 -18.77 8.42 13.28
N ASP A 65 -18.86 9.58 12.66
CA ASP A 65 -20.10 10.36 12.52
C ASP A 65 -21.20 9.56 11.84
N THR A 66 -20.83 8.68 10.90
CA THR A 66 -21.81 7.87 10.16
C THR A 66 -22.31 6.65 10.95
N GLN A 67 -21.64 6.25 12.05
CA GLN A 67 -22.12 5.13 12.87
C GLN A 67 -23.47 5.40 13.54
N GLU A 68 -23.83 6.66 13.73
CA GLU A 68 -25.14 7.04 14.29
C GLU A 68 -26.30 6.66 13.36
N TYR A 69 -26.05 6.59 12.04
CA TYR A 69 -27.02 6.14 11.03
C TYR A 69 -27.09 4.61 10.89
N MET A 70 -26.24 3.86 11.62
CA MET A 70 -26.20 2.39 11.52
C MET A 70 -27.51 1.74 11.92
N GLU A 71 -28.25 2.30 12.89
CA GLU A 71 -29.50 1.71 13.35
C GLU A 71 -30.57 1.74 12.25
N GLU A 72 -30.70 2.86 11.54
CA GLU A 72 -31.61 3.01 10.39
C GLU A 72 -31.24 2.07 9.24
N PHE A 73 -29.95 1.97 8.93
CA PHE A 73 -29.49 1.05 7.89
C PHE A 73 -29.55 -0.43 8.29
N ARG A 74 -29.49 -0.74 9.59
CA ARG A 74 -29.58 -2.12 10.08
C ARG A 74 -30.93 -2.72 9.76
N GLU A 75 -32.01 -1.95 9.90
CA GLU A 75 -33.36 -2.38 9.54
C GLU A 75 -33.45 -2.72 8.05
N ILE A 76 -32.93 -1.84 7.18
CA ILE A 76 -32.88 -2.06 5.73
C ILE A 76 -32.06 -3.30 5.38
N LEU A 77 -30.87 -3.47 6.00
CA LEU A 77 -30.03 -4.64 5.75
C LEU A 77 -30.65 -5.95 6.23
N THR A 78 -31.35 -5.96 7.37
CA THR A 78 -32.05 -7.16 7.85
C THR A 78 -33.25 -7.54 6.98
N SER A 79 -33.77 -6.61 6.16
CA SER A 79 -34.88 -6.88 5.25
C SER A 79 -34.47 -7.62 3.96
N ASP A 80 -33.18 -7.61 3.62
CA ASP A 80 -32.66 -8.24 2.41
C ASP A 80 -31.99 -9.59 2.74
N PRO A 81 -32.50 -10.72 2.22
CA PRO A 81 -31.99 -12.05 2.54
C PRO A 81 -30.52 -12.25 2.13
N THR A 82 -29.98 -11.40 1.24
CA THR A 82 -28.56 -11.40 0.87
C THR A 82 -27.65 -11.07 2.04
N TYR A 83 -28.14 -10.31 3.03
CA TYR A 83 -27.36 -9.81 4.17
C TYR A 83 -27.72 -10.46 5.51
N GLU A 84 -28.66 -11.42 5.53
CA GLU A 84 -29.15 -12.06 6.75
C GLU A 84 -28.01 -12.77 7.51
N ASP A 85 -27.18 -13.53 6.79
CA ASP A 85 -25.97 -14.18 7.31
C ASP A 85 -24.85 -13.18 7.68
N PHE A 86 -24.93 -11.96 7.14
CA PHE A 86 -23.93 -10.91 7.32
C PHE A 86 -24.27 -9.94 8.46
N THR A 87 -25.35 -10.19 9.21
CA THR A 87 -25.77 -9.36 10.36
C THR A 87 -24.73 -9.29 11.49
N ASN A 88 -23.81 -10.26 11.55
CA ASN A 88 -22.67 -10.26 12.47
C ASN A 88 -21.40 -9.61 11.88
N ILE A 89 -21.41 -9.26 10.58
CA ILE A 89 -20.29 -8.56 9.95
C ILE A 89 -20.47 -7.07 10.19
N HIS A 90 -19.47 -6.48 10.84
CA HIS A 90 -19.44 -5.04 11.03
C HIS A 90 -19.18 -4.34 9.68
N MET A 91 -20.25 -3.94 9.01
CA MET A 91 -20.19 -3.15 7.79
C MET A 91 -20.10 -1.67 8.12
N VAL A 92 -19.15 -0.97 7.49
CA VAL A 92 -19.15 0.49 7.49
C VAL A 92 -20.08 0.94 6.37
N ILE A 93 -21.28 1.35 6.74
CA ILE A 93 -22.24 1.93 5.80
C ILE A 93 -22.02 3.42 5.85
N THR A 94 -21.84 4.02 4.67
CA THR A 94 -21.66 5.46 4.54
C THR A 94 -22.80 6.02 3.73
N SER A 95 -23.42 7.09 4.21
CA SER A 95 -24.47 7.77 3.45
C SER A 95 -23.86 8.64 2.35
N ILE A 96 -24.40 8.51 1.14
CA ILE A 96 -24.12 9.46 0.04
C ILE A 96 -24.59 10.88 0.37
N HIS A 97 -25.45 11.05 1.37
CA HIS A 97 -25.90 12.36 1.82
C HIS A 97 -24.89 13.05 2.74
N ASN A 98 -23.86 12.35 3.22
CA ASN A 98 -22.79 12.99 4.00
C ASN A 98 -21.80 13.69 3.04
N PRO A 99 -21.79 15.03 2.96
CA PRO A 99 -20.92 15.74 2.03
C PRO A 99 -19.43 15.54 2.34
N TRP A 100 -19.07 15.27 3.59
CA TRP A 100 -17.69 14.96 3.98
C TRP A 100 -17.22 13.64 3.40
N MET A 101 -18.11 12.64 3.32
CA MET A 101 -17.78 11.36 2.70
C MET A 101 -17.60 11.52 1.18
N ILE A 102 -18.46 12.29 0.51
CA ILE A 102 -18.30 12.60 -0.91
C ILE A 102 -16.95 13.28 -1.14
N LEU A 103 -16.64 14.31 -0.34
CA LEU A 103 -15.37 15.03 -0.43
C LEU A 103 -14.18 14.08 -0.24
N LEU A 104 -14.25 13.20 0.75
CA LEU A 104 -13.23 12.19 1.03
C LEU A 104 -13.00 11.30 -0.20
N VAL A 105 -14.07 10.75 -0.77
CA VAL A 105 -14.02 9.91 -1.98
C VAL A 105 -13.38 10.68 -3.14
N VAL A 106 -13.78 11.93 -3.38
CA VAL A 106 -13.19 12.79 -4.43
C VAL A 106 -11.69 12.99 -4.19
N ILE A 107 -11.25 13.22 -2.95
CA ILE A 107 -9.83 13.34 -2.60
C ILE A 107 -9.08 12.03 -2.93
N TYR A 108 -9.63 10.86 -2.55
CA TYR A 108 -9.01 9.57 -2.86
C TYR A 108 -8.85 9.35 -4.37
N PHE A 109 -9.91 9.54 -5.16
CA PHE A 109 -9.85 9.38 -6.61
C PHE A 109 -8.87 10.36 -7.26
N THR A 110 -8.82 11.61 -6.77
CA THR A 110 -7.89 12.63 -7.26
C THR A 110 -6.44 12.23 -6.95
N LEU A 111 -6.15 11.81 -5.71
CA LEU A 111 -4.81 11.36 -5.30
C LEU A 111 -4.35 10.19 -6.15
N VAL A 112 -5.20 9.19 -6.39
CA VAL A 112 -4.86 8.02 -7.21
C VAL A 112 -4.61 8.41 -8.66
N THR A 113 -5.42 9.31 -9.20
CA THR A 113 -5.27 9.80 -10.58
C THR A 113 -3.95 10.55 -10.75
N ILE A 114 -3.66 11.51 -9.87
CA ILE A 114 -2.39 12.27 -9.87
C ILE A 114 -1.21 11.33 -9.70
N SER A 115 -1.28 10.41 -8.75
CA SER A 115 -0.22 9.44 -8.46
C SER A 115 0.10 8.58 -9.68
N THR A 116 -0.94 8.00 -10.29
CA THR A 116 -0.82 7.18 -11.49
C THR A 116 -0.21 7.98 -12.65
N PHE A 117 -0.68 9.20 -12.86
CA PHE A 117 -0.13 10.10 -13.88
C PHE A 117 1.36 10.39 -13.64
N LEU A 118 1.74 10.77 -12.42
CA LEU A 118 3.13 11.05 -12.05
C LEU A 118 4.02 9.83 -12.30
N ILE A 119 3.56 8.64 -11.90
CA ILE A 119 4.28 7.39 -12.10
C ILE A 119 4.51 7.12 -13.58
N ILE A 120 3.47 7.20 -14.42
CA ILE A 120 3.58 6.97 -15.87
C ILE A 120 4.54 7.98 -16.49
N TYR A 121 4.34 9.27 -16.21
CA TYR A 121 5.15 10.35 -16.77
C TYR A 121 6.63 10.22 -16.40
N THR A 122 6.93 10.09 -15.11
CA THR A 122 8.30 9.99 -14.61
C THR A 122 8.97 8.68 -15.03
N SER A 123 8.25 7.56 -15.03
CA SER A 123 8.75 6.27 -15.54
C SER A 123 9.19 6.37 -16.98
N HIS A 124 8.34 6.96 -17.84
CA HIS A 124 8.63 7.13 -19.25
C HIS A 124 9.86 8.04 -19.45
N ALA A 125 9.94 9.15 -18.72
CA ALA A 125 11.08 10.06 -18.80
C ALA A 125 12.41 9.41 -18.35
N VAL A 126 12.38 8.68 -17.22
CA VAL A 126 13.56 7.94 -16.72
C VAL A 126 13.97 6.85 -17.71
N TRP A 127 13.01 6.09 -18.27
CA TRP A 127 13.30 5.07 -19.27
C TRP A 127 13.97 5.65 -20.52
N LYS A 128 13.45 6.77 -21.04
CA LYS A 128 14.03 7.46 -22.20
C LYS A 128 15.47 7.93 -21.93
N CYS A 129 15.73 8.48 -20.75
CA CYS A 129 17.05 8.96 -20.34
C CYS A 129 18.05 7.81 -20.17
N THR A 130 17.65 6.78 -19.41
CA THR A 130 18.52 5.65 -19.05
C THR A 130 18.88 4.76 -20.23
N ARG A 131 18.08 4.75 -21.31
CA ARG A 131 18.36 3.98 -22.51
C ARG A 131 19.68 4.36 -23.17
N ASN A 132 20.04 5.64 -23.11
CA ASN A 132 21.16 6.22 -23.88
C ASN A 132 22.38 6.56 -23.03
N LEU A 133 22.23 6.82 -21.73
CA LEU A 133 23.28 7.45 -20.91
C LEU A 133 23.99 6.52 -19.92
N VAL A 134 23.50 5.30 -19.72
CA VAL A 134 23.94 4.44 -18.61
C VAL A 134 24.48 3.10 -19.12
N SER A 135 25.42 2.54 -18.38
CA SER A 135 25.97 1.21 -18.65
C SER A 135 24.87 0.14 -18.70
N LYS A 136 25.13 -0.95 -19.42
CA LYS A 136 24.17 -2.05 -19.58
C LYS A 136 23.69 -2.59 -18.22
N ALA A 137 24.60 -2.78 -17.26
CA ALA A 137 24.28 -3.28 -15.93
C ALA A 137 23.39 -2.31 -15.12
N ALA A 138 23.71 -1.01 -15.13
CA ALA A 138 22.90 -0.01 -14.41
C ALA A 138 21.52 0.18 -15.07
N ARG A 139 21.44 0.08 -16.40
CA ARG A 139 20.16 0.08 -17.13
C ARG A 139 19.28 -1.10 -16.75
N GLU A 140 19.85 -2.30 -16.62
CA GLU A 140 19.14 -3.49 -16.16
C GLU A 140 18.62 -3.33 -14.73
N ALA A 141 19.45 -2.80 -13.82
CA ALA A 141 19.03 -2.49 -12.46
C ALA A 141 17.89 -1.46 -12.40
N HIS A 142 17.97 -0.38 -13.18
CA HIS A 142 16.90 0.62 -13.26
C HIS A 142 15.61 0.06 -13.85
N ALA A 143 15.70 -0.78 -14.88
CA ALA A 143 14.56 -1.43 -15.50
C ALA A 143 13.86 -2.38 -14.51
N GLN A 144 14.63 -3.14 -13.71
CA GLN A 144 14.10 -4.01 -12.68
C GLN A 144 13.31 -3.21 -11.63
N VAL A 145 13.89 -2.13 -11.09
CA VAL A 145 13.21 -1.27 -10.11
C VAL A 145 11.94 -0.66 -10.71
N THR A 146 12.00 -0.15 -11.94
CA THR A 146 10.83 0.44 -12.61
C THR A 146 9.70 -0.58 -12.81
N ARG A 147 10.02 -1.83 -13.22
CA ARG A 147 9.01 -2.89 -13.35
C ARG A 147 8.30 -3.18 -12.01
N ILE A 148 9.06 -3.25 -10.93
CA ILE A 148 8.51 -3.53 -9.60
C ILE A 148 7.60 -2.42 -9.13
N LEU A 149 8.04 -1.18 -9.28
CA LEU A 149 7.23 -0.03 -8.89
C LEU A 149 5.95 0.08 -9.74
N ILE A 150 6.01 -0.23 -11.04
CA ILE A 150 4.79 -0.31 -11.89
C ILE A 150 3.84 -1.39 -11.34
N LEU A 151 4.34 -2.59 -11.03
CA LEU A 151 3.53 -3.66 -10.45
C LEU A 151 2.88 -3.23 -9.12
N GLN A 152 3.64 -2.59 -8.23
CA GLN A 152 3.13 -2.10 -6.95
C GLN A 152 1.98 -1.09 -7.08
N VAL A 153 1.99 -0.29 -8.14
CA VAL A 153 0.96 0.72 -8.44
C VAL A 153 -0.23 0.06 -9.10
N SER A 154 -0.01 -0.92 -9.97
CA SER A 154 -1.08 -1.70 -10.58
C SER A 154 -1.85 -2.51 -9.53
N THR A 155 -1.21 -2.98 -8.45
CA THR A 155 -1.87 -3.75 -7.38
C THR A 155 -3.12 -3.07 -6.81
N PRO A 156 -3.07 -1.86 -6.20
CA PRO A 156 -4.27 -1.20 -5.67
C PRO A 156 -5.26 -0.83 -6.78
N VAL A 157 -4.80 -0.49 -7.99
CA VAL A 157 -5.71 -0.21 -9.12
C VAL A 157 -6.55 -1.45 -9.47
N LEU A 158 -5.91 -2.61 -9.57
CA LEU A 158 -6.59 -3.86 -9.94
C LEU A 158 -7.42 -4.44 -8.79
N LEU A 159 -6.88 -4.44 -7.57
CA LEU A 159 -7.54 -5.07 -6.42
C LEU A 159 -8.57 -4.17 -5.75
N CYS A 160 -8.37 -2.85 -5.74
CA CYS A 160 -9.30 -1.93 -5.07
C CYS A 160 -10.20 -1.18 -6.07
N PHE A 161 -9.60 -0.51 -7.06
CA PHE A 161 -10.36 0.41 -7.91
C PHE A 161 -11.27 -0.30 -8.91
N VAL A 162 -10.84 -1.43 -9.50
CA VAL A 162 -11.69 -2.19 -10.42
C VAL A 162 -12.97 -2.69 -9.73
N PRO A 163 -12.91 -3.38 -8.57
CA PRO A 163 -14.12 -3.74 -7.82
C PRO A 163 -14.97 -2.54 -7.41
N LEU A 164 -14.34 -1.42 -7.03
CA LEU A 164 -15.04 -0.20 -6.66
C LEU A 164 -15.79 0.44 -7.84
N ILE A 165 -15.19 0.46 -9.03
CA ILE A 165 -15.85 0.96 -10.25
C ILE A 165 -17.02 0.04 -10.63
N ILE A 166 -16.84 -1.27 -10.58
CA ILE A 166 -17.92 -2.24 -10.84
C ILE A 166 -19.07 -2.00 -9.87
N TYR A 167 -18.78 -1.81 -8.59
CA TYR A 167 -19.79 -1.49 -7.59
C TYR A 167 -20.49 -0.17 -7.88
N ALA A 168 -19.75 0.90 -8.19
CA ALA A 168 -20.32 2.21 -8.53
C ALA A 168 -21.25 2.12 -9.74
N VAL A 169 -20.85 1.40 -10.80
CA VAL A 169 -21.70 1.14 -11.98
C VAL A 169 -22.98 0.42 -11.56
N LYS A 170 -22.90 -0.63 -10.73
CA LYS A 170 -24.10 -1.33 -10.23
C LYS A 170 -25.05 -0.42 -9.47
N VAL A 171 -24.52 0.47 -8.63
CA VAL A 171 -25.32 1.45 -7.88
C VAL A 171 -26.01 2.42 -8.83
N VAL A 172 -25.28 2.98 -9.81
CA VAL A 172 -25.83 3.94 -10.79
C VAL A 172 -26.95 3.32 -11.63
N PHE A 173 -26.82 2.06 -12.03
CA PHE A 173 -27.84 1.35 -12.83
C PHE A 173 -28.86 0.58 -11.99
N ASN A 174 -28.83 0.71 -10.65
CA ASN A 174 -29.72 0.02 -9.72
C ASN A 174 -29.82 -1.51 -9.96
N LEU A 175 -28.69 -2.18 -10.19
CA LEU A 175 -28.60 -3.59 -10.62
C LEU A 175 -28.84 -4.62 -9.49
N GLY A 176 -29.75 -4.32 -8.57
CA GLY A 176 -30.15 -5.20 -7.46
C GLY A 176 -29.06 -5.47 -6.43
N PRO A 177 -29.37 -6.33 -5.42
CA PRO A 177 -28.44 -6.66 -4.36
C PRO A 177 -27.17 -7.33 -4.87
N SER A 178 -26.07 -7.18 -4.13
CA SER A 178 -24.74 -7.51 -4.62
C SER A 178 -23.83 -7.91 -3.48
N ILE A 179 -23.14 -9.04 -3.61
CA ILE A 179 -22.06 -9.44 -2.71
C ILE A 179 -20.76 -8.63 -2.92
N ILE A 180 -20.69 -7.81 -3.96
CA ILE A 180 -19.48 -7.07 -4.35
C ILE A 180 -18.93 -6.18 -3.20
N PRO A 181 -19.73 -5.39 -2.46
CA PRO A 181 -19.23 -4.58 -1.34
C PRO A 181 -18.50 -5.41 -0.28
N ILE A 182 -19.01 -6.61 0.01
CA ILE A 182 -18.43 -7.54 0.97
C ILE A 182 -17.06 -8.03 0.49
N LEU A 183 -16.90 -8.25 -0.83
CA LEU A 183 -15.64 -8.70 -1.41
C LEU A 183 -14.58 -7.59 -1.50
N ILE A 184 -14.96 -6.31 -1.58
CA ILE A 184 -14.02 -5.19 -1.70
C ILE A 184 -13.05 -5.14 -0.51
N TYR A 185 -13.54 -5.33 0.71
CA TYR A 185 -12.71 -5.19 1.92
C TYR A 185 -11.57 -6.24 1.99
N PRO A 186 -11.83 -7.54 1.79
CA PRO A 186 -10.77 -8.53 1.61
C PRO A 186 -9.74 -8.14 0.54
N PHE A 187 -10.16 -7.64 -0.62
CA PHE A 187 -9.23 -7.21 -1.67
C PHE A 187 -8.33 -6.06 -1.24
N ILE A 188 -8.87 -5.07 -0.53
CA ILE A 188 -8.07 -3.96 0.03
C ILE A 188 -7.06 -4.50 1.06
N SER A 189 -7.50 -5.40 1.94
CA SER A 189 -6.66 -5.95 3.02
C SER A 189 -5.46 -6.76 2.52
N VAL A 190 -5.56 -7.39 1.33
CA VAL A 190 -4.46 -8.17 0.75
C VAL A 190 -3.45 -7.34 -0.04
N VAL A 191 -3.76 -6.08 -0.38
CA VAL A 191 -2.82 -5.17 -1.10
C VAL A 191 -1.44 -5.10 -0.44
N PRO A 192 -1.29 -4.84 0.87
CA PRO A 192 0.04 -4.79 1.50
C PRO A 192 0.78 -6.12 1.37
N ILE A 193 0.08 -7.24 1.52
CA ILE A 193 0.65 -8.59 1.41
C ILE A 193 1.17 -8.83 -0.01
N VAL A 194 0.36 -8.55 -1.02
CA VAL A 194 0.74 -8.68 -2.44
C VAL A 194 1.94 -7.79 -2.74
N ASN A 195 1.96 -6.54 -2.28
CA ASN A 195 3.10 -5.65 -2.48
C ASN A 195 4.40 -6.15 -1.84
N SER A 196 4.34 -6.69 -0.62
CA SER A 196 5.51 -7.32 0.00
C SER A 196 6.02 -8.53 -0.79
N ILE A 197 5.10 -9.38 -1.26
CA ILE A 197 5.44 -10.54 -2.10
C ILE A 197 6.10 -10.09 -3.40
N LEU A 198 5.55 -9.08 -4.09
CA LEU A 198 6.12 -8.53 -5.32
C LEU A 198 7.57 -8.06 -5.10
N VAL A 199 7.86 -7.34 -4.02
CA VAL A 199 9.22 -6.89 -3.72
C VAL A 199 10.17 -8.08 -3.53
N ILE A 200 9.76 -9.07 -2.72
CA ILE A 200 10.59 -10.24 -2.42
C ILE A 200 10.83 -11.09 -3.67
N CYS A 201 9.79 -11.33 -4.48
CA CYS A 201 9.90 -12.16 -5.68
C CYS A 201 10.77 -11.50 -6.75
N PHE A 202 10.59 -10.20 -6.99
CA PHE A 202 11.20 -9.51 -8.12
C PHE A 202 12.53 -8.81 -7.79
N MET A 203 12.85 -8.47 -6.54
CA MET A 203 14.16 -7.91 -6.17
C MET A 203 15.12 -9.01 -5.73
N LYS A 204 16.17 -9.24 -6.53
CA LYS A 204 17.19 -10.27 -6.25
C LYS A 204 17.80 -10.12 -4.85
N SER A 205 18.20 -8.91 -4.46
CA SER A 205 18.80 -8.64 -3.13
C SER A 205 17.86 -8.99 -1.98
N TYR A 206 16.55 -8.71 -2.11
CA TYR A 206 15.56 -9.07 -1.10
C TYR A 206 15.32 -10.58 -1.07
N ARG A 207 15.27 -11.24 -2.23
CA ARG A 207 15.14 -12.70 -2.31
C ARG A 207 16.32 -13.41 -1.65
N GLU A 208 17.54 -12.96 -1.92
CA GLU A 208 18.76 -13.52 -1.33
C GLU A 208 18.79 -13.33 0.19
N PHE A 209 18.43 -12.14 0.67
CA PHE A 209 18.29 -11.85 2.09
C PHE A 209 17.19 -12.69 2.75
N PHE A 210 16.02 -12.82 2.12
CA PHE A 210 14.93 -13.63 2.63
C PHE A 210 15.34 -15.12 2.70
N MET A 211 15.98 -15.65 1.66
CA MET A 211 16.49 -17.01 1.65
C MET A 211 17.56 -17.24 2.72
N SER A 212 18.46 -16.28 2.99
CA SER A 212 19.48 -16.43 4.03
C SER A 212 18.89 -16.46 5.44
N LEU A 213 17.82 -15.69 5.69
CA LEU A 213 17.06 -15.76 6.94
C LEU A 213 16.43 -17.15 7.12
N PHE A 214 15.81 -17.70 6.09
CA PHE A 214 15.24 -19.05 6.14
C PHE A 214 16.30 -20.12 6.39
N HIS A 215 17.44 -20.06 5.70
CA HIS A 215 18.54 -21.01 5.92
C HIS A 215 19.13 -20.90 7.34
N SER A 216 19.24 -19.69 7.89
CA SER A 216 19.74 -19.48 9.24
C SER A 216 18.75 -19.98 10.30
N CYS A 217 17.45 -19.73 10.10
CA CYS A 217 16.39 -20.19 10.99
C CYS A 217 16.28 -21.72 10.99
N PHE A 218 16.35 -22.35 9.81
CA PHE A 218 16.37 -23.82 9.68
C PHE A 218 17.63 -24.45 10.28
N LYS A 219 18.81 -23.82 10.13
CA LYS A 219 20.05 -24.30 10.77
C LYS A 219 19.98 -24.21 12.30
N LEU A 220 19.40 -23.15 12.86
CA LEU A 220 19.23 -22.99 14.31
C LEU A 220 18.23 -24.00 14.89
N ASN A 221 17.17 -24.32 14.15
CA ASN A 221 16.18 -25.31 14.60
C ASN A 221 16.69 -26.76 14.54
N PHE A 222 17.62 -27.06 13.62
CA PHE A 222 18.27 -28.38 13.56
C PHE A 222 19.38 -28.57 14.60
N ASN A 223 20.07 -27.50 15.01
CA ASN A 223 21.11 -27.53 16.05
C ASN A 223 20.59 -27.23 17.48
N GLY A 224 19.27 -27.16 17.68
CA GLY A 224 18.63 -27.03 19.00
C GLY A 224 18.90 -28.20 19.97
N LYS A 225 19.63 -29.23 19.53
CA LYS A 225 20.45 -30.05 20.42
C LYS A 225 21.92 -29.75 20.15
N THR A 226 22.62 -29.35 21.21
CA THR A 226 24.08 -29.47 21.45
C THR A 226 24.89 -28.16 21.37
N GLN A 227 25.30 -27.75 22.58
CA GLN A 227 26.50 -27.01 23.02
C GLN A 227 26.41 -25.49 23.24
N VAL A 228 26.21 -25.17 24.52
CA VAL A 228 26.74 -23.98 25.18
C VAL A 228 28.27 -24.01 25.05
N THR A 229 28.81 -23.32 24.05
CA THR A 229 30.25 -23.03 24.01
C THR A 229 30.51 -21.94 25.04
N VAL A 230 31.01 -22.36 26.21
CA VAL A 230 31.59 -21.48 27.23
C VAL A 230 32.72 -20.71 26.56
N ILE A 231 32.53 -19.40 26.37
CA ILE A 231 33.60 -18.48 25.97
C ILE A 231 34.54 -18.37 27.17
N GLN A 232 35.61 -19.17 27.16
CA GLN A 232 36.76 -18.93 28.02
C GLN A 232 37.41 -17.63 27.57
N THR A 233 37.20 -16.58 28.36
CA THR A 233 37.98 -15.35 28.33
C THR A 233 39.41 -15.65 28.77
N THR A 234 40.26 -15.98 27.79
CA THR A 234 41.70 -16.08 28.03
C THR A 234 42.25 -14.68 28.22
N ASN A 235 42.56 -14.37 29.48
CA ASN A 235 43.36 -13.23 29.92
C ASN A 235 44.62 -13.07 29.05
N LEU A 236 44.77 -11.90 28.44
CA LEU A 236 46.06 -11.42 27.95
C LEU A 236 46.48 -10.24 28.81
N ASN A 237 47.05 -10.58 29.98
CA ASN A 237 48.08 -9.78 30.61
C ASN A 237 49.28 -9.73 29.66
N LYS A 238 49.62 -8.56 29.14
CA LYS A 238 51.00 -8.25 28.77
C LYS A 238 51.36 -6.85 29.27
N SER A 239 52.24 -6.90 30.25
CA SER A 239 53.22 -5.91 30.70
C SER A 239 53.94 -5.21 29.57
#